data_AF-Q8C489-F1
#
_entry.id   AF-Q8C489-F1
#
_cell.length_a   1.000
_cell.length_b   1.000
_cell.length_c   1.000
_cell.angle_alpha   90.00
_cell.angle_beta   90.00
_cell.angle_gamma   90.00
#
_symmetry.space_group_name_H-M   'P 1'
#
loop_
_entity.id
_entity.type
_entity.pdbx_description
1 polymer ?
#
loop_
_entity_poly.entity_id
_entity_poly.type
_entity_poly.pdbx_seq_one_letter_code
_entity_poly.pdbx_strand_id
1 'polypeptide(L)'
;CEQQRIKEDVYTNTISLWSYINSQLDEFSNPFFVNYENHVLYPVASMSHLELWVNYYVRWNPRMRPQMPIHQNLKELLAIKAELQKRVEDLQREMATRTISSSSERGSSPTHSATPVHTSV
;
A
#
# COMPACT_ATOMS: atom_id res chain seq x y z
N CYS A 1 1.88 24.73 -32.72
CA CYS A 1 1.67 25.74 -31.64
C CYS A 1 0.19 25.76 -31.24
N GLU A 2 -0.18 26.42 -30.15
CA GLU A 2 -1.59 26.45 -29.69
C GLU A 2 -2.54 27.07 -30.73
N GLN A 3 -2.10 28.14 -31.40
CA GLN A 3 -2.86 28.77 -32.48
C GLN A 3 -3.24 27.79 -33.60
N GLN A 4 -2.34 26.86 -33.96
CA GLN A 4 -2.63 25.83 -34.97
C GLN A 4 -3.66 24.82 -34.45
N ARG A 5 -3.62 24.45 -33.17
CA ARG A 5 -4.59 23.50 -32.58
C ARG A 5 -6.01 24.07 -32.60
N ILE A 6 -6.15 25.38 -32.40
CA ILE A 6 -7.43 26.09 -32.54
C ILE A 6 -7.85 26.15 -34.00
N LYS A 7 -6.93 26.50 -34.91
CA LYS A 7 -7.20 26.59 -36.35
C LYS A 7 -7.71 25.25 -36.93
N GLU A 8 -7.12 24.14 -36.50
CA GLU A 8 -7.50 22.78 -36.91
C GLU A 8 -8.64 22.19 -36.05
N ASP A 9 -9.19 22.98 -35.12
CA ASP A 9 -10.29 22.61 -34.22
C ASP A 9 -10.07 21.25 -33.53
N VAL A 10 -8.85 21.04 -33.02
CA VAL A 10 -8.41 19.76 -32.42
C VAL A 10 -9.27 19.38 -31.21
N TYR A 11 -9.79 20.37 -30.48
CA TYR A 11 -10.56 20.16 -29.25
C TYR A 11 -11.93 19.52 -29.49
N THR A 12 -12.52 19.71 -30.67
CA THR A 12 -13.81 19.14 -31.04
C THR A 12 -13.64 17.88 -31.88
N ASN A 13 -12.63 17.86 -32.76
CA ASN A 13 -12.41 16.79 -33.72
C ASN A 13 -11.54 15.64 -33.20
N THR A 14 -10.93 15.79 -32.03
CA THR A 14 -10.10 14.74 -31.42
C THR A 14 -10.42 14.55 -29.95
N ILE A 15 -10.00 13.43 -29.39
CA ILE A 15 -10.15 13.13 -27.97
C ILE A 15 -8.83 13.46 -27.27
N SER A 16 -8.93 14.18 -26.14
CA SER A 16 -7.78 14.49 -25.30
C SER A 16 -7.22 13.20 -24.66
N LEU A 17 -5.89 13.06 -24.68
CA LEU A 17 -5.21 11.99 -23.95
C LEU A 17 -5.59 11.97 -22.47
N TRP A 18 -5.75 13.15 -21.86
CA TRP A 18 -6.13 13.27 -20.45
C TRP A 18 -7.56 12.76 -20.18
N SER A 19 -8.46 12.84 -21.15
CA SER A 19 -9.80 12.25 -21.02
C SER A 19 -9.73 10.74 -20.87
N TYR A 20 -8.82 10.08 -21.59
CA TYR A 20 -8.58 8.64 -21.45
C TYR A 20 -7.88 8.30 -20.13
N ILE A 21 -6.76 8.96 -19.80
CA ILE A 21 -6.01 8.68 -18.57
C ILE A 21 -6.87 8.88 -17.32
N ASN A 22 -7.62 9.98 -17.25
CA ASN A 22 -8.46 10.30 -16.10
C ASN A 22 -9.73 9.44 -16.03
N SER A 23 -10.08 8.72 -17.10
CA SER A 23 -11.16 7.71 -17.05
C SER A 23 -10.73 6.42 -16.34
N GLN A 24 -9.41 6.18 -16.20
CA GLN A 24 -8.83 4.94 -15.66
C GLN A 24 -7.73 5.26 -14.63
N LEU A 25 -8.04 6.11 -13.65
CA LEU A 25 -7.08 6.55 -12.64
C LEU A 25 -6.43 5.39 -11.87
N ASP A 26 -7.17 4.31 -11.61
CA ASP A 26 -6.65 3.14 -10.92
C ASP A 26 -5.46 2.51 -11.65
N GLU A 27 -5.43 2.55 -12.99
CA GLU A 27 -4.31 2.03 -13.80
C GLU A 27 -3.05 2.89 -13.70
N PHE A 28 -3.21 4.21 -13.63
CA PHE A 28 -2.08 5.15 -13.73
C PHE A 28 -1.63 5.74 -12.38
N SER A 29 -2.37 5.47 -11.31
CA SER A 29 -2.03 5.98 -9.98
C SER A 29 -0.88 5.21 -9.33
N ASN A 30 0.00 5.94 -8.65
CA ASN A 30 1.01 5.37 -7.77
C ASN A 30 0.39 5.12 -6.38
N PRO A 31 0.21 3.88 -5.94
CA PRO A 31 -0.40 3.60 -4.64
C PRO A 31 0.52 3.96 -3.45
N PHE A 32 1.81 4.20 -3.69
CA PHE A 32 2.77 4.66 -2.69
C PHE A 32 2.97 6.18 -2.71
N PHE A 33 2.15 6.90 -3.47
CA PHE A 33 2.20 8.35 -3.46
C PHE A 33 1.87 8.88 -2.06
N VAL A 34 2.74 9.76 -1.57
CA VAL A 34 2.55 10.50 -0.33
C VAL A 34 2.61 11.98 -0.68
N ASN A 35 1.65 12.76 -0.18
CA ASN A 35 1.65 14.20 -0.37
C ASN A 35 2.71 14.83 0.54
N TYR A 36 3.83 15.23 -0.06
CA TYR A 36 4.88 15.99 0.60
C TYR A 36 4.69 17.48 0.31
N GLU A 37 3.79 18.13 1.05
CA GLU A 37 3.59 19.57 0.88
C GLU A 37 4.90 20.33 1.15
N ASN A 38 5.24 21.27 0.26
CA ASN A 38 6.40 22.16 0.37
C ASN A 38 7.79 21.49 0.41
N HIS A 39 7.93 20.23 -0.04
CA HIS A 39 9.24 19.56 -0.12
C HIS A 39 9.92 19.75 -1.48
N VAL A 40 11.23 20.01 -1.45
CA VAL A 40 12.07 20.06 -2.67
C VAL A 40 12.71 18.69 -2.90
N LEU A 41 12.55 18.14 -4.10
CA LEU A 41 13.21 16.90 -4.50
C LEU A 41 14.64 17.18 -4.95
N TYR A 42 15.62 16.44 -4.40
CA TYR A 42 17.03 16.52 -4.76
C TYR A 42 17.50 15.22 -5.44
N PRO A 43 17.33 15.08 -6.76
CA PRO A 43 17.80 13.90 -7.48
C PRO A 43 19.34 13.88 -7.57
N VAL A 44 19.92 12.67 -7.60
CA VAL A 44 21.37 12.49 -7.76
C VAL A 44 21.69 12.18 -9.22
N ALA A 45 22.22 13.17 -9.95
CA ALA A 45 22.58 13.03 -11.37
C ALA A 45 23.99 12.43 -11.57
N SER A 46 24.21 11.22 -11.05
CA SER A 46 25.49 10.49 -11.22
C SER A 46 25.27 9.13 -11.86
N MET A 47 26.25 8.64 -12.61
CA MET A 47 26.14 7.34 -13.30
C MET A 47 25.93 6.15 -12.36
N SER A 48 26.30 6.27 -11.09
CA SER A 48 26.07 5.22 -10.09
C SER A 48 24.63 5.18 -9.56
N HIS A 49 23.83 6.23 -9.79
CA HIS A 49 22.44 6.32 -9.32
C HIS A 49 21.42 6.33 -10.48
N LEU A 50 21.88 6.53 -11.70
CA LEU A 50 21.04 6.48 -12.90
C LEU A 50 20.98 5.05 -13.42
N GLU A 51 19.76 4.56 -13.63
CA GLU A 51 19.50 3.24 -14.21
C GLU A 51 18.94 3.38 -15.63
N LEU A 52 19.21 2.38 -16.48
CA LEU A 52 18.54 2.29 -17.77
C LEU A 52 17.05 1.99 -17.55
N TRP A 53 16.17 2.79 -18.15
CA TRP A 53 14.73 2.51 -18.12
C TRP A 53 14.35 1.36 -19.06
N VAL A 54 14.66 0.13 -18.63
CA VAL A 54 14.52 -1.10 -19.41
C VAL A 54 13.10 -1.27 -19.95
N ASN A 55 12.08 -1.02 -19.11
CA ASN A 55 10.66 -1.15 -19.49
C ASN A 55 10.25 -0.20 -20.62
N TYR A 56 10.97 0.89 -20.85
CA TYR A 56 10.72 1.77 -21.99
C TYR A 56 11.59 1.39 -23.19
N TYR A 57 12.91 1.30 -23.01
CA TYR A 57 13.86 1.16 -24.13
C TYR A 57 13.97 -0.27 -24.68
N VAL A 58 13.69 -1.29 -23.87
CA VAL A 58 13.87 -2.70 -24.24
C VAL A 58 12.53 -3.44 -24.38
N ARG A 59 11.41 -2.71 -24.33
CA ARG A 59 10.04 -3.27 -24.34
C ARG A 59 9.69 -4.20 -25.52
N TRP A 60 10.42 -4.08 -26.62
CA TRP A 60 10.19 -4.86 -27.85
C TRP A 60 10.86 -6.24 -27.82
N ASN A 61 11.80 -6.47 -26.90
CA ASN A 61 12.46 -7.77 -26.77
C ASN A 61 11.60 -8.70 -25.90
N PRO A 62 10.99 -9.76 -26.46
CA PRO A 62 10.12 -10.65 -25.69
C PRO A 62 10.84 -11.38 -24.55
N ARG A 63 12.17 -11.56 -24.66
CA ARG A 63 12.99 -12.23 -23.64
C ARG A 63 13.23 -11.37 -22.40
N MET A 64 13.04 -10.07 -22.51
CA MET A 64 13.24 -9.11 -21.42
C MET A 64 11.94 -8.52 -20.91
N ARG A 65 10.80 -9.02 -21.41
CA ARG A 65 9.49 -8.61 -20.94
C ARG A 65 9.26 -9.26 -19.57
N PRO A 66 8.95 -8.46 -18.52
CA PRO A 66 8.50 -9.04 -17.26
C PRO A 66 7.31 -9.96 -17.52
N GLN A 67 7.32 -11.18 -16.96
CA GLN A 67 6.23 -12.16 -17.16
C GLN A 67 4.89 -11.64 -16.62
N MET A 68 4.93 -10.69 -15.67
CA MET A 68 3.78 -9.91 -15.21
C MET A 68 4.09 -8.41 -15.22
N PRO A 69 3.11 -7.54 -15.53
CA PRO A 69 3.26 -6.10 -15.35
C PRO A 69 3.57 -5.79 -13.89
N ILE A 70 4.71 -5.13 -13.61
CA ILE A 70 5.17 -4.85 -12.24
C ILE A 70 4.09 -4.12 -11.42
N HIS A 71 3.36 -3.19 -12.04
CA HIS A 71 2.28 -2.45 -11.40
C HIS A 71 1.11 -3.34 -10.93
N GLN A 72 0.79 -4.38 -11.70
CA GLN A 72 -0.27 -5.33 -11.35
C GLN A 72 0.12 -6.14 -10.10
N ASN A 73 1.36 -6.62 -10.04
CA ASN A 73 1.85 -7.34 -8.87
C ASN A 73 1.88 -6.45 -7.61
N LEU A 74 2.29 -5.18 -7.75
CA LEU A 74 2.27 -4.22 -6.65
C LEU A 74 0.85 -3.99 -6.11
N LYS A 75 -0.14 -3.86 -6.98
CA LYS A 75 -1.56 -3.73 -6.59
C LYS A 75 -2.06 -4.95 -5.82
N GLU A 76 -1.77 -6.15 -6.34
CA GLU A 76 -2.16 -7.41 -5.69
C GLU A 76 -1.52 -7.53 -4.29
N LEU A 77 -0.23 -7.20 -4.16
CA LEU A 77 0.46 -7.19 -2.87
C LEU A 77 -0.16 -6.21 -1.88
N LEU A 78 -0.60 -5.04 -2.34
CA LEU A 78 -1.28 -4.06 -1.49
C LEU A 78 -2.65 -4.55 -1.03
N ALA A 79 -3.42 -5.20 -1.92
CA ALA A 79 -4.70 -5.81 -1.56
C ALA A 79 -4.52 -6.90 -0.50
N ILE A 80 -3.55 -7.80 -0.70
CA ILE A 80 -3.22 -8.87 0.26
C ILE A 80 -2.80 -8.27 1.60
N LYS A 81 -1.97 -7.22 1.60
CA LYS A 81 -1.56 -6.53 2.82
C LYS A 81 -2.77 -5.99 3.59
N ALA A 82 -3.70 -5.31 2.90
CA ALA A 82 -4.89 -4.75 3.53
C ALA A 82 -5.79 -5.84 4.15
N GLU A 83 -5.97 -6.96 3.45
CA GLU A 83 -6.72 -8.11 3.97
C GLU A 83 -6.07 -8.70 5.24
N LEU A 84 -4.75 -8.90 5.22
CA LEU A 84 -4.01 -9.42 6.37
C LEU A 84 -4.05 -8.47 7.56
N GLN A 85 -3.92 -7.16 7.32
CA GLN A 85 -4.03 -6.14 8.37
C GLN A 85 -5.40 -6.19 9.05
N LYS A 86 -6.48 -6.25 8.27
CA LYS A 86 -7.84 -6.40 8.81
C LYS A 86 -7.97 -7.66 9.67
N ARG A 87 -7.44 -8.80 9.20
CA ARG A 87 -7.51 -10.06 9.95
C ARG A 87 -6.74 -10.00 11.27
N VAL A 88 -5.61 -9.31 11.29
CA VAL A 88 -4.85 -9.06 12.54
C VAL A 88 -5.65 -8.22 13.51
N GLU A 89 -6.28 -7.13 13.06
CA GLU A 89 -7.12 -6.27 13.90
C GLU A 89 -8.33 -7.02 14.48
N ASP A 90 -8.99 -7.84 13.67
CA ASP A 90 -10.13 -8.65 14.10
C ASP A 90 -9.72 -9.68 15.18
N LEU A 91 -8.60 -10.37 14.97
CA LEU A 91 -8.06 -11.31 15.96
C LEU A 91 -7.65 -10.61 17.27
N GLN A 92 -7.05 -9.43 17.18
CA GLN A 92 -6.71 -8.63 18.37
C GLN A 92 -7.97 -8.20 19.14
N ARG A 93 -9.04 -7.82 18.42
CA ARG A 93 -10.33 -7.45 19.03
C ARG A 93 -11.00 -8.64 19.70
N GLU A 94 -10.96 -9.83 19.09
CA GLU A 94 -11.47 -11.06 19.69
C GLU A 94 -10.72 -11.44 20.98
N MET A 95 -9.39 -11.36 20.96
CA MET A 95 -8.55 -11.63 22.13
C MET A 95 -8.84 -10.66 23.28
N ALA A 96 -8.98 -9.36 22.98
CA ALA A 96 -9.35 -8.36 23.98
C ALA A 96 -10.74 -8.65 24.59
N THR A 97 -11.72 -9.01 23.76
CA THR A 97 -13.08 -9.35 24.22
C THR A 97 -13.08 -10.59 25.12
N ARG A 98 -12.36 -11.66 24.73
CA ARG A 98 -12.22 -12.88 25.56
C ARG A 98 -11.54 -12.61 26.89
N THR A 99 -10.53 -11.76 26.91
CA THR A 99 -9.81 -11.40 28.15
C THR A 99 -10.74 -10.66 29.12
N ILE A 100 -11.56 -9.74 28.61
CA ILE A 100 -12.56 -8.99 29.41
C ILE A 100 -13.64 -9.95 29.94
N SER A 101 -14.17 -10.85 29.11
CA SER A 101 -15.16 -11.85 29.55
C SER A 101 -14.62 -12.80 30.62
N SER A 102 -13.33 -13.19 30.54
CA SER A 102 -12.69 -14.04 31.55
C SER A 102 -12.43 -13.34 32.90
N SER A 103 -12.36 -12.01 32.89
CA SER A 103 -12.18 -11.20 34.12
C SER A 103 -13.50 -10.95 34.86
N SER A 104 -14.65 -11.19 34.23
CA SER A 104 -15.98 -10.92 34.79
C SER A 104 -16.59 -12.09 35.56
N GLU A 105 -15.95 -13.27 35.60
CA GLU A 105 -16.40 -14.44 36.39
C GLU A 105 -15.75 -14.56 37.78
N ARG A 106 -15.02 -13.54 38.26
CA ARG A 106 -14.55 -13.50 39.67
C ARG A 106 -15.42 -12.62 40.54
N GLY A 107 -16.66 -13.07 40.79
CA GLY A 107 -17.50 -12.62 41.89
C GLY A 107 -17.43 -13.59 43.08
N SER A 108 -16.79 -13.14 44.18
CA SER A 108 -17.11 -13.41 45.60
C SER A 108 -16.85 -14.80 46.26
N SER A 109 -15.72 -14.88 47.00
CA SER A 109 -15.48 -15.43 48.38
C SER A 109 -15.63 -16.94 48.73
N PRO A 110 -15.02 -17.49 49.83
CA PRO A 110 -14.27 -16.84 50.93
C PRO A 110 -12.87 -17.44 51.29
N THR A 111 -12.20 -16.68 52.16
CA THR A 111 -11.05 -16.93 53.04
C THR A 111 -10.73 -18.40 53.36
N HIS A 112 -9.50 -18.85 53.07
CA HIS A 112 -8.84 -19.87 53.88
C HIS A 112 -7.40 -19.47 54.23
N SER A 113 -7.21 -19.48 55.55
CA SER A 113 -6.05 -19.26 56.40
C SER A 113 -4.70 -19.71 55.84
N ALA A 114 -3.72 -18.82 56.02
CA ALA A 114 -2.30 -19.07 55.86
C ALA A 114 -1.78 -20.16 56.82
N THR A 115 -0.87 -21.00 56.33
CA THR A 115 0.27 -21.49 57.12
C THR A 115 1.52 -21.45 56.25
N PRO A 116 2.64 -20.85 56.72
CA PRO A 116 3.89 -20.90 56.00
C PRO A 116 4.69 -22.11 56.47
N VAL A 117 5.25 -22.89 55.54
CA VAL A 117 6.34 -23.82 55.87
C VAL A 117 7.54 -23.41 55.03
N HIS A 118 8.61 -23.10 55.76
CA HIS A 118 9.85 -22.50 55.31
C HIS A 118 10.91 -23.61 55.15
N THR A 119 11.66 -23.55 54.03
CA THR A 119 13.09 -23.95 53.85
C THR A 119 13.43 -25.45 53.94
N SER A 120 14.42 -26.06 53.27
CA SER A 120 15.70 -25.60 52.72
C SER A 120 16.37 -26.68 51.84
N VAL A 121 17.34 -26.21 51.02
CA VAL A 121 18.46 -26.90 50.33
C VAL A 121 18.13 -27.76 49.11
#